data_AF-A0A7X8JL93-F1
#
_entry.id   AF-A0A7X8JL93-F1
#
_cell.length_a   1.000
_cell.length_b   1.000
_cell.length_c   1.000
_cell.angle_alpha   90.00
_cell.angle_beta   90.00
_cell.angle_gamma   90.00
#
_symmetry.space_group_name_H-M   'P 1'
#
loop_
_entity.id
_entity.type
_entity.pdbx_description
1 polymer ?
#
loop_
_entity_poly.entity_id
_entity_poly.type
_entity_poly.pdbx_seq_one_letter_code
_entity_poly.pdbx_strand_id
1 'polypeptide(L)'
;MEKIIWNWNMVYYFLNKWEVMTQNLFNYPILLLLRNDTVKKLYAKRGVENPEDVVKDAVNNPKTGTNSIIAGIHMGGLLVMLEYSVFNFIQALIGKSLVQYFFKDVISFVFFLITFLLPAGIVNYFLLYKKDKYLKYFKKFDKAFKNNSRKYGWRSFFIVLSFYLLVVFSFVV
;
A
#
# COMPACT_ATOMS: atom_id res chain seq x y z
N MET A 1 10.33 -0.31 -19.83
CA MET A 1 10.49 0.22 -18.46
C MET A 1 9.40 1.22 -18.07
N GLU A 2 9.10 2.23 -18.89
CA GLU A 2 8.08 3.26 -18.57
C GLU A 2 6.68 2.69 -18.32
N LYS A 3 6.22 1.72 -19.12
CA LYS A 3 4.92 1.06 -18.92
C LYS A 3 4.82 0.38 -17.55
N ILE A 4 5.90 -0.21 -17.06
CA ILE A 4 5.95 -0.86 -15.73
C ILE A 4 5.82 0.21 -14.66
N ILE A 5 6.65 1.27 -14.72
CA ILE A 5 6.59 2.39 -13.79
C ILE A 5 5.18 3.00 -13.76
N TRP A 6 4.57 3.21 -14.93
CA TRP A 6 3.24 3.77 -15.05
C TRP A 6 2.18 2.88 -14.37
N ASN A 7 2.18 1.58 -14.64
CA ASN A 7 1.19 0.66 -14.03
C ASN A 7 1.44 0.51 -12.53
N TRP A 8 2.69 0.44 -12.10
CA TRP A 8 3.06 0.31 -10.69
C TRP A 8 2.62 1.53 -9.88
N ASN A 9 2.83 2.74 -10.41
CA ASN A 9 2.34 3.97 -9.79
C ASN A 9 0.80 4.08 -9.86
N MET A 10 0.16 3.55 -10.90
CA MET A 10 -1.31 3.50 -10.98
C MET A 10 -1.88 2.59 -9.90
N VAL A 11 -1.27 1.43 -9.64
CA VAL A 11 -1.67 0.54 -8.55
C VAL A 11 -1.54 1.26 -7.21
N TYR A 12 -0.39 1.90 -6.95
CA TYR A 12 -0.19 2.66 -5.72
C TYR A 12 -1.24 3.78 -5.54
N TYR A 13 -1.57 4.49 -6.62
CA TYR A 13 -2.58 5.54 -6.61
C TYR A 13 -3.97 5.02 -6.23
N PHE A 14 -4.41 3.91 -6.82
CA PHE A 14 -5.72 3.34 -6.51
C PHE A 14 -5.76 2.66 -5.14
N LEU A 15 -4.66 2.06 -4.68
CA LEU A 15 -4.54 1.60 -3.29
C LEU A 15 -4.67 2.77 -2.33
N ASN A 16 -3.96 3.89 -2.56
CA ASN A 16 -4.11 5.08 -1.71
C ASN A 16 -5.55 5.62 -1.72
N LYS A 17 -6.22 5.65 -2.88
CA LYS A 17 -7.64 6.05 -2.94
C LYS A 17 -8.57 5.08 -2.21
N TRP A 18 -8.28 3.79 -2.29
CA TRP A 18 -9.02 2.76 -1.57
C TRP A 18 -8.83 2.93 -0.06
N GLU A 19 -7.60 3.12 0.42
CA GLU A 19 -7.29 3.39 1.83
C GLU A 19 -7.99 4.65 2.33
N VAL A 20 -7.96 5.75 1.57
CA VAL A 20 -8.72 6.96 1.92
C VAL A 20 -10.22 6.67 2.05
N MET A 21 -10.79 5.87 1.14
CA MET A 21 -12.21 5.51 1.18
C MET A 21 -12.55 4.62 2.38
N THR A 22 -11.80 3.54 2.59
CA THR A 22 -12.02 2.59 3.70
C THR A 22 -11.79 3.26 5.03
N GLN A 23 -10.73 4.06 5.16
CA GLN A 23 -10.43 4.76 6.40
C GLN A 23 -11.52 5.79 6.74
N ASN A 24 -12.08 6.51 5.77
CA ASN A 24 -13.22 7.39 6.01
C ASN A 24 -14.45 6.61 6.51
N LEU A 25 -14.66 5.37 6.04
CA LEU A 25 -15.73 4.50 6.52
C LEU A 25 -15.48 4.04 7.96
N PHE A 26 -14.27 3.54 8.25
CA PHE A 26 -13.93 3.01 9.58
C PHE A 26 -13.75 4.09 10.66
N ASN A 27 -13.22 5.27 10.29
CA ASN A 27 -13.06 6.39 11.21
C ASN A 27 -14.33 7.22 11.35
N TYR A 28 -15.40 6.93 10.60
CA TYR A 28 -16.66 7.68 10.68
C TYR A 28 -17.17 7.88 12.13
N PRO A 29 -17.13 6.86 13.02
CA PRO A 29 -17.51 7.06 14.42
C PRO A 29 -16.62 8.07 15.17
N ILE A 30 -15.32 8.07 14.90
CA ILE A 30 -14.36 9.02 15.51
C ILE A 30 -14.61 10.43 14.96
N LEU A 31 -14.83 10.56 13.65
CA LEU A 31 -15.13 11.84 13.01
C LEU A 31 -16.43 12.46 13.54
N LEU A 32 -17.44 11.63 13.85
CA LEU A 32 -18.68 12.10 14.50
C LEU A 32 -18.42 12.75 15.87
N LEU A 33 -17.50 12.20 16.67
CA LEU A 33 -17.13 12.80 17.96
C LEU A 33 -16.51 14.19 17.78
N LEU A 34 -15.70 14.38 16.75
CA LEU A 34 -15.05 15.67 16.43
C LEU A 34 -16.06 16.74 15.99
N ARG A 35 -17.27 16.35 15.57
CA ARG A 35 -18.33 17.29 15.18
C ARG A 35 -19.09 17.89 16.36
N ASN A 36 -18.96 17.31 17.55
CA ASN A 36 -19.62 17.77 18.76
C ASN A 36 -19.12 19.16 19.19
N ASP A 37 -20.04 20.04 19.60
CA ASP A 37 -19.72 21.43 19.94
C ASP A 37 -18.79 21.57 21.15
N THR A 38 -18.88 20.66 22.13
CA THR A 38 -17.97 20.63 23.29
C THR A 38 -16.55 20.32 22.84
N VAL A 39 -16.39 19.34 21.94
CA VAL A 39 -15.10 18.96 21.38
C VAL A 39 -14.54 20.10 20.52
N LYS A 40 -15.36 20.70 19.65
CA LYS A 40 -14.96 21.88 18.85
C LYS A 40 -14.48 23.02 19.73
N LYS A 41 -15.22 23.38 20.79
CA LYS A 41 -14.81 24.43 21.75
C LYS A 41 -13.48 24.10 22.43
N LEU A 42 -13.22 22.84 22.75
CA LEU A 42 -11.96 22.41 23.36
C LEU A 42 -10.78 22.53 22.38
N TYR A 43 -10.98 22.19 21.12
CA TYR A 43 -9.98 22.37 20.05
C TYR A 43 -9.77 23.84 19.67
N ALA A 44 -10.83 24.65 19.67
CA ALA A 44 -10.76 26.09 19.40
C ALA A 44 -9.89 26.82 20.43
N LYS A 45 -9.92 26.39 21.71
CA LYS A 45 -8.99 26.89 22.75
C LYS A 45 -7.51 26.65 22.41
N ARG A 46 -7.22 25.74 21.48
CA ARG A 46 -5.87 25.41 20.99
C ARG A 46 -5.61 25.96 19.57
N GLY A 47 -6.49 26.84 19.06
CA GLY A 47 -6.36 27.44 17.74
C GLY A 47 -6.85 26.57 16.57
N VAL A 48 -7.59 25.49 16.84
CA VAL A 48 -8.13 24.60 15.81
C VAL A 48 -9.64 24.78 15.71
N GLU A 49 -10.08 25.46 14.64
CA GLU A 49 -11.51 25.74 14.42
C GLU A 49 -12.27 24.51 13.92
N ASN A 50 -11.68 23.72 13.00
CA ASN A 50 -12.30 22.50 12.48
C ASN A 50 -11.40 21.27 12.73
N PRO A 51 -11.57 20.56 13.86
CA PRO A 51 -10.74 19.40 14.18
C PRO A 51 -10.95 18.22 13.23
N GLU A 52 -12.13 18.08 12.62
CA GLU A 52 -12.40 17.03 11.63
C GLU A 52 -11.51 17.21 10.39
N ASP A 53 -11.42 18.43 9.87
CA ASP A 53 -10.62 18.73 8.67
C ASP A 53 -9.13 18.53 8.95
N VAL A 54 -8.65 18.92 10.12
CA VAL A 54 -7.24 18.71 10.53
C VAL A 54 -6.90 17.23 10.57
N VAL A 55 -7.76 16.39 11.16
CA VAL A 55 -7.54 14.94 11.20
C VAL A 55 -7.60 14.34 9.80
N LYS A 56 -8.56 14.76 8.98
CA LYS A 56 -8.66 14.29 7.58
C LYS A 56 -7.45 14.67 6.76
N ASP A 57 -6.95 15.90 6.86
CA ASP A 57 -5.76 16.33 6.13
C ASP A 57 -4.52 15.56 6.60
N ALA A 58 -4.35 15.44 7.93
CA ALA A 58 -3.22 14.71 8.52
C ALA A 58 -3.14 13.27 8.01
N VAL A 59 -4.27 12.58 7.85
CA VAL A 59 -4.23 11.18 7.40
C VAL A 59 -4.32 11.00 5.88
N ASN A 60 -5.03 11.87 5.17
CA ASN A 60 -5.22 11.74 3.72
C ASN A 60 -4.13 12.44 2.90
N ASN A 61 -3.21 13.18 3.53
CA ASN A 61 -2.11 13.83 2.83
C ASN A 61 -1.30 12.79 2.04
N PRO A 62 -1.20 12.89 0.70
CA PRO A 62 -0.54 11.87 -0.09
C PRO A 62 0.97 11.79 0.17
N LYS A 63 1.59 12.84 0.72
CA LYS A 63 3.04 12.89 1.00
C LYS A 63 3.39 12.35 2.39
N THR A 64 2.57 12.63 3.39
CA THR A 64 2.90 12.35 4.81
C THR A 64 1.82 11.61 5.57
N GLY A 65 0.64 11.42 4.98
CA GLY A 65 -0.52 10.84 5.65
C GLY A 65 -0.42 9.32 5.78
N THR A 66 -1.07 8.79 6.81
CA THR A 66 -1.04 7.35 7.11
C THR A 66 -1.58 6.51 5.95
N ASN A 67 -2.56 7.00 5.18
CA ASN A 67 -3.13 6.24 4.07
C ASN A 67 -2.13 6.00 2.94
N SER A 68 -1.26 6.98 2.64
CA SER A 68 -0.22 6.78 1.62
C SER A 68 0.88 5.85 2.13
N ILE A 69 1.20 5.93 3.43
CA ILE A 69 2.13 4.98 4.07
C ILE A 69 1.58 3.55 4.02
N ILE A 70 0.33 3.32 4.41
CA ILE A 70 -0.32 1.99 4.38
C ILE A 70 -0.35 1.45 2.95
N ALA A 71 -0.81 2.26 1.98
CA ALA A 71 -0.79 1.86 0.58
C ALA A 71 0.64 1.57 0.09
N GLY A 72 1.63 2.30 0.57
CA GLY A 72 3.05 2.07 0.30
C GLY A 72 3.58 0.77 0.89
N ILE A 73 3.19 0.41 2.11
CA ILE A 73 3.46 -0.89 2.74
C ILE A 73 2.81 -2.00 1.90
N HIS A 74 1.58 -1.78 1.43
CA HIS A 74 0.87 -2.76 0.60
C HIS A 74 1.56 -2.97 -0.74
N MET A 75 2.10 -1.92 -1.37
CA MET A 75 2.97 -2.05 -2.55
C MET A 75 4.23 -2.87 -2.27
N GLY A 76 4.80 -2.78 -1.06
CA GLY A 76 5.88 -3.66 -0.60
C GLY A 76 5.43 -5.10 -0.45
N GLY A 77 4.28 -5.31 0.20
CA GLY A 77 3.65 -6.61 0.37
C GLY A 77 3.42 -7.34 -0.96
N LEU A 78 2.99 -6.64 -2.02
CA LEU A 78 2.83 -7.25 -3.35
C LEU A 78 4.15 -7.82 -3.89
N LEU A 79 5.27 -7.13 -3.72
CA LEU A 79 6.57 -7.65 -4.18
C LEU A 79 7.03 -8.83 -3.32
N VAL A 80 6.87 -8.76 -2.00
CA VAL A 80 7.16 -9.88 -1.10
C VAL A 80 6.31 -11.11 -1.48
N MET A 81 5.03 -10.91 -1.80
CA MET A 81 4.15 -11.97 -2.30
C MET A 81 4.66 -12.62 -3.58
N LEU A 82 5.14 -11.81 -4.53
CA LEU A 82 5.72 -12.31 -5.78
C LEU A 82 7.00 -13.12 -5.51
N GLU A 83 7.93 -12.57 -4.71
CA GLU A 83 9.18 -13.23 -4.35
C GLU A 83 8.93 -14.55 -3.61
N TYR A 84 7.98 -14.54 -2.67
CA TYR A 84 7.60 -15.73 -1.92
C TYR A 84 6.93 -16.80 -2.82
N SER A 85 6.10 -16.37 -3.78
CA SER A 85 5.51 -17.28 -4.77
C SER A 85 6.58 -17.96 -5.64
N VAL A 86 7.58 -17.18 -6.09
CA VAL A 86 8.73 -17.71 -6.85
C VAL A 86 9.52 -18.70 -5.99
N PHE A 87 9.76 -18.36 -4.72
CA PHE A 87 10.44 -19.25 -3.78
C PHE A 87 9.68 -20.58 -3.58
N ASN A 88 8.36 -20.55 -3.46
CA ASN A 88 7.53 -21.75 -3.38
C ASN A 88 7.63 -22.62 -4.64
N PHE A 89 7.56 -22.03 -5.84
CA PHE A 89 7.73 -22.81 -7.08
C PHE A 89 9.12 -23.45 -7.16
N ILE A 90 10.19 -22.75 -6.74
CA ILE A 90 11.54 -23.33 -6.68
C ILE A 90 11.60 -24.52 -5.72
N GLN A 91 10.96 -24.42 -4.54
CA GLN A 91 10.89 -25.53 -3.58
C GLN A 91 10.17 -26.74 -4.16
N ALA A 92 9.04 -26.53 -4.84
CA ALA A 92 8.27 -27.59 -5.50
C ALA A 92 9.11 -28.29 -6.57
N LEU A 93 9.83 -27.52 -7.41
CA LEU A 93 10.72 -28.06 -8.44
C LEU A 93 11.88 -28.90 -7.87
N ILE A 94 12.42 -28.51 -6.71
CA ILE A 94 13.52 -29.23 -6.05
C ILE A 94 13.00 -30.40 -5.20
N GLY A 95 11.69 -30.47 -4.95
CA GLY A 95 11.07 -31.48 -4.09
C GLY A 95 11.48 -31.36 -2.62
N LYS A 96 11.85 -30.15 -2.16
CA LYS A 96 12.32 -29.90 -0.79
C LYS A 96 11.60 -28.71 -0.16
N SER A 97 11.08 -28.91 1.05
CA SER A 97 10.61 -27.81 1.89
C SER A 97 11.82 -27.05 2.44
N LEU A 98 12.07 -25.85 1.89
CA LEU A 98 13.11 -24.94 2.34
C LEU A 98 12.57 -23.91 3.33
N VAL A 99 11.26 -23.67 3.35
CA VAL A 99 10.61 -22.65 4.20
C VAL A 99 10.87 -22.89 5.70
N GLN A 100 10.94 -24.15 6.11
CA GLN A 100 11.24 -24.55 7.49
C GLN A 100 12.58 -24.00 8.00
N TYR A 101 13.56 -23.77 7.11
CA TYR A 101 14.86 -23.22 7.50
C TYR A 101 14.79 -21.74 7.87
N PHE A 102 13.82 -20.99 7.35
CA PHE A 102 13.64 -19.57 7.64
C PHE A 102 13.01 -19.31 9.02
N PHE A 103 12.28 -20.28 9.58
CA PHE A 103 11.57 -20.12 10.85
C PHE A 103 12.17 -20.94 12.00
N LYS A 104 13.39 -21.47 11.81
CA LYS A 104 14.06 -22.32 12.80
C LYS A 104 14.53 -21.54 14.04
N ASP A 105 15.08 -20.35 13.83
CA ASP A 105 15.64 -19.50 14.87
C ASP A 105 15.64 -18.02 14.45
N VAL A 106 16.03 -17.14 15.37
CA VAL A 106 16.02 -15.68 15.16
C VAL A 106 16.92 -15.25 14.00
N ILE A 107 18.08 -15.90 13.83
CA ILE A 107 19.02 -15.56 12.75
C ILE A 107 18.39 -15.92 11.40
N SER A 108 17.79 -17.11 11.30
CA SER A 108 17.02 -17.52 10.12
C SER A 108 15.87 -16.59 9.79
N PHE A 109 15.15 -16.08 10.80
CA PHE A 109 14.07 -15.12 10.60
C PHE A 109 14.61 -13.77 10.09
N VAL A 110 15.75 -13.30 10.61
CA VAL A 110 16.41 -12.10 10.09
C VAL A 110 16.86 -12.31 8.63
N PHE A 111 17.37 -13.49 8.29
CA PHE A 111 17.68 -13.83 6.90
C PHE A 111 16.44 -13.77 6.00
N PHE A 112 15.30 -14.31 6.46
CA PHE A 112 14.04 -14.17 5.74
C PHE A 112 13.69 -12.69 5.48
N LEU A 113 13.78 -11.83 6.51
CA LEU A 113 13.51 -10.42 6.34
C LEU A 113 14.45 -9.75 5.31
N ILE A 114 15.75 -10.06 5.37
CA ILE A 114 16.73 -9.50 4.43
C ILE A 114 16.46 -10.02 3.01
N THR A 115 16.16 -11.30 2.85
CA THR A 115 15.95 -11.91 1.53
C THR A 115 14.69 -11.42 0.84
N PHE A 116 13.60 -11.14 1.58
CA PHE A 116 12.32 -10.77 0.99
C PHE A 116 11.97 -9.28 1.15
N LEU A 117 12.21 -8.66 2.31
CA LEU A 117 11.82 -7.25 2.48
C LEU A 117 12.82 -6.30 1.80
N LEU A 118 14.12 -6.62 1.80
CA LEU A 118 15.13 -5.72 1.24
C LEU A 118 14.97 -5.54 -0.28
N PRO A 119 14.83 -6.59 -1.11
CA PRO A 119 14.68 -6.42 -2.56
C PRO A 119 13.37 -5.72 -2.91
N ALA A 120 12.26 -6.09 -2.26
CA ALA A 120 10.98 -5.40 -2.39
C ALA A 120 11.09 -3.89 -2.07
N GLY A 121 11.79 -3.55 -1.00
CA GLY A 121 12.08 -2.16 -0.60
C GLY A 121 12.90 -1.41 -1.65
N ILE A 122 13.97 -2.02 -2.16
CA ILE A 122 14.83 -1.43 -3.20
C ILE A 122 14.04 -1.17 -4.49
N VAL A 123 13.27 -2.16 -4.95
CA VAL A 123 12.45 -2.04 -6.16
C VAL A 123 11.43 -0.92 -6.01
N ASN A 124 10.70 -0.87 -4.88
CA ASN A 124 9.75 0.21 -4.63
C ASN A 124 10.42 1.58 -4.49
N TYR A 125 11.60 1.66 -3.89
CA TYR A 125 12.36 2.91 -3.84
C TYR A 125 12.64 3.44 -5.25
N PHE A 126 13.15 2.61 -6.16
CA PHE A 126 13.46 3.06 -7.51
C PHE A 126 12.23 3.33 -8.37
N LEU A 127 11.17 2.52 -8.24
CA LEU A 127 9.97 2.63 -9.07
C LEU A 127 9.01 3.74 -8.59
N LEU A 128 8.83 3.89 -7.27
CA LEU A 128 7.84 4.79 -6.64
C LEU A 128 8.47 6.01 -5.96
N TYR A 129 9.41 5.81 -5.03
CA TYR A 129 9.79 6.86 -4.07
C TYR A 129 10.91 7.80 -4.54
N LYS A 130 11.81 7.33 -5.41
CA LYS A 130 12.96 8.12 -5.88
C LYS A 130 12.50 9.46 -6.46
N LYS A 131 12.90 10.57 -5.82
CA LYS A 131 12.53 11.95 -6.17
C LYS A 131 11.01 12.20 -6.17
N ASP A 132 10.29 11.59 -5.22
CA ASP A 132 8.84 11.71 -5.05
C ASP A 132 8.05 11.42 -6.33
N LYS A 133 8.50 10.41 -7.10
CA LYS A 133 7.94 10.10 -8.41
C LYS A 133 6.45 9.76 -8.31
N TYR A 134 6.05 9.03 -7.28
CA TYR A 134 4.65 8.68 -7.05
C TYR A 134 3.75 9.92 -6.93
N LEU A 135 4.19 10.99 -6.25
CA LEU A 135 3.40 12.23 -6.15
C LEU A 135 3.19 12.89 -7.52
N LYS A 136 4.19 12.84 -8.40
CA LYS A 136 4.06 13.34 -9.78
C LYS A 136 3.04 12.52 -10.57
N TYR A 137 3.05 11.21 -10.39
CA TYR A 137 2.06 10.32 -11.01
C TYR A 137 0.66 10.50 -10.43
N PHE A 138 0.51 10.68 -9.12
CA PHE A 138 -0.79 10.92 -8.49
C PHE A 138 -1.45 12.17 -9.09
N LYS A 139 -0.70 13.29 -9.17
CA LYS A 139 -1.17 14.52 -9.82
C LYS A 139 -1.53 14.31 -11.30
N LYS A 140 -0.76 13.48 -12.03
CA LYS A 140 -1.04 13.14 -13.43
C LYS A 140 -2.32 12.32 -13.55
N PHE A 141 -2.54 11.36 -12.66
CA PHE A 141 -3.69 10.47 -12.63
C PHE A 141 -4.97 11.16 -12.18
N ASP A 142 -4.91 12.09 -11.24
CA ASP A 142 -6.07 12.91 -10.86
C ASP A 142 -6.64 13.68 -12.06
N LYS A 143 -5.76 14.19 -12.94
CA LYS A 143 -6.18 14.84 -14.19
C LYS A 143 -6.61 13.82 -15.26
N ALA A 144 -5.80 12.80 -15.51
CA ALA A 144 -6.01 11.86 -16.61
C ALA A 144 -7.19 10.90 -16.39
N PHE A 145 -7.47 10.53 -15.15
CA PHE A 145 -8.49 9.54 -14.81
C PHE A 145 -9.82 10.16 -14.36
N LYS A 146 -9.96 11.50 -14.36
CA LYS A 146 -11.18 12.18 -13.90
C LYS A 146 -12.48 11.57 -14.49
N ASN A 147 -12.47 11.24 -15.78
CA ASN A 147 -13.64 10.66 -16.47
C ASN A 147 -13.59 9.12 -16.58
N ASN A 148 -12.44 8.49 -16.35
CA ASN A 148 -12.22 7.06 -16.59
C ASN A 148 -11.72 6.31 -15.34
N SER A 149 -11.91 6.89 -14.16
CA SER A 149 -11.35 6.37 -12.90
C SER A 149 -11.77 4.92 -12.64
N ARG A 150 -13.03 4.57 -12.94
CA ARG A 150 -13.55 3.20 -12.78
C ARG A 150 -12.79 2.17 -13.62
N LYS A 151 -12.48 2.49 -14.89
CA LYS A 151 -11.75 1.58 -15.79
C LYS A 151 -10.35 1.28 -15.26
N TYR A 152 -9.62 2.31 -14.85
CA TYR A 152 -8.27 2.14 -14.31
C TYR A 152 -8.25 1.57 -12.89
N GLY A 153 -9.29 1.84 -12.10
CA GLY A 153 -9.50 1.22 -10.80
C GLY A 153 -9.67 -0.29 -10.92
N TRP A 154 -10.52 -0.76 -11.84
CA TRP A 154 -10.64 -2.20 -12.13
C TRP A 154 -9.33 -2.82 -12.62
N ARG A 155 -8.60 -2.12 -13.50
CA ARG A 155 -7.28 -2.58 -13.93
C ARG A 155 -6.31 -2.73 -12.76
N SER A 156 -6.26 -1.75 -11.86
CA SER A 156 -5.47 -1.83 -10.63
C SER A 156 -5.90 -3.01 -9.76
N PHE A 157 -7.21 -3.18 -9.56
CA PHE A 157 -7.78 -4.27 -8.78
C PHE A 157 -7.36 -5.65 -9.33
N PHE A 158 -7.48 -5.87 -10.64
CA PHE A 158 -7.07 -7.15 -11.24
C PHE A 158 -5.56 -7.39 -11.16
N ILE A 159 -4.73 -6.33 -11.22
CA ILE A 159 -3.30 -6.47 -10.96
C ILE A 159 -3.09 -6.96 -9.52
N VAL A 160 -3.64 -6.29 -8.52
CA VAL A 160 -3.54 -6.70 -7.11
C VAL A 160 -4.05 -8.14 -6.91
N LEU A 161 -5.22 -8.46 -7.46
CA LEU A 161 -5.82 -9.80 -7.39
C LEU A 161 -4.90 -10.87 -7.99
N SER A 162 -4.20 -10.58 -9.08
CA SER A 162 -3.26 -11.54 -9.70
C SER A 162 -2.10 -11.91 -8.78
N PHE A 163 -1.62 -10.99 -7.93
CA PHE A 163 -0.58 -11.30 -6.93
C PHE A 163 -1.13 -12.22 -5.84
N TYR A 164 -2.34 -11.97 -5.34
CA TYR A 164 -2.99 -12.86 -4.36
C TYR A 164 -3.23 -14.26 -4.95
N LEU A 165 -3.74 -14.34 -6.18
CA LEU A 165 -3.94 -15.61 -6.86
C LEU A 165 -2.62 -16.34 -7.06
N LEU A 166 -1.55 -15.65 -7.46
CA LEU A 166 -0.22 -16.23 -7.65
C LEU A 166 0.29 -16.88 -6.35
N VAL A 167 0.15 -16.19 -5.22
CA VAL A 167 0.53 -16.74 -3.91
C VAL A 167 -0.29 -17.98 -3.59
N VAL A 168 -1.62 -17.92 -3.74
CA VAL A 168 -2.49 -19.08 -3.48
C VAL A 168 -2.10 -20.27 -4.35
N PHE A 169 -1.89 -20.06 -5.65
CA PHE A 169 -1.44 -21.13 -6.56
C PHE A 169 -0.07 -21.68 -6.17
N SER A 170 0.84 -20.84 -5.66
CA SER A 170 2.16 -21.30 -5.23
C SER A 170 2.14 -22.24 -4.02
N PHE A 171 1.05 -22.29 -3.26
CA PHE A 171 0.87 -23.28 -2.18
C PHE A 171 0.19 -24.57 -2.63
N VAL A 172 -0.46 -24.56 -3.79
CA VAL A 172 -1.15 -25.73 -4.36
C VAL A 172 -0.19 -26.59 -5.18
N VAL A 173 0.80 -25.97 -5.79
CA VAL A 173 1.89 -26.61 -6.54
C VAL A 173 2.98 -27.10 -5.59
#